data_AF-A0A919CFS9-F1
#
_entry.id   AF-A0A919CFS9-F1
#
_cell.length_a   1.000
_cell.length_b   1.000
_cell.length_c   1.000
_cell.angle_alpha   90.00
_cell.angle_beta   90.00
_cell.angle_gamma   90.00
#
_symmetry.space_group_name_H-M   'P 1'
#
loop_
_entity.id
_entity.type
_entity.pdbx_description
1 polymer ?
#
loop_
_entity_poly.entity_id
_entity_poly.type
_entity_poly.pdbx_seq_one_letter_code
_entity_poly.pdbx_strand_id
1 'polypeptide(L)'
;MSIGTSVRHPLAGLTRDFHRIGPLDAPLEPWMGAELDQHAAEVSDGITGAGSEINARTLGTYLHGFLDGCLERGWDSETADYDWETLRILAICRLAKERGFVR
;
A
#
# COMPACT_ATOMS: atom_id res chain seq x y z
N MET A 1 9.61 0.52 -28.91
CA MET A 1 8.81 -0.71 -29.07
C MET A 1 8.42 -1.17 -27.67
N SER A 2 7.14 -1.55 -27.54
CA SER A 2 6.35 -1.87 -26.34
C SER A 2 7.09 -2.65 -25.24
N ILE A 3 6.70 -2.54 -23.98
CA ILE A 3 5.56 -3.29 -23.43
C ILE A 3 4.91 -2.51 -22.27
N GLY A 4 3.64 -2.15 -22.46
CA GLY A 4 2.73 -1.91 -21.34
C GLY A 4 2.38 -3.25 -20.69
N THR A 5 2.62 -3.37 -19.39
CA THR A 5 2.24 -4.56 -18.62
C THR A 5 0.95 -4.30 -17.85
N SER A 6 -0.16 -4.54 -18.56
CA SER A 6 -1.30 -5.33 -18.10
C SER A 6 -1.81 -5.07 -16.68
N VAL A 7 -2.83 -4.20 -16.61
CA VAL A 7 -3.79 -4.05 -15.50
C VAL A 7 -4.34 -5.42 -15.07
N ARG A 8 -3.75 -6.00 -14.02
CA ARG A 8 -4.21 -7.23 -13.38
C ARG A 8 -4.48 -6.85 -11.93
N HIS A 9 -5.77 -6.66 -11.61
CA HIS A 9 -6.33 -6.23 -10.32
C HIS A 9 -5.30 -5.59 -9.35
N PRO A 10 -5.19 -4.26 -9.25
CA PRO A 10 -4.05 -3.57 -8.64
C PRO A 10 -3.71 -4.05 -7.21
N LEU A 11 -4.72 -4.48 -6.45
CA LEU A 11 -4.53 -5.06 -5.12
C LEU A 11 -3.92 -6.47 -5.12
N ALA A 12 -4.31 -7.34 -6.06
CA ALA A 12 -3.83 -8.72 -6.11
C ALA A 12 -2.41 -8.84 -6.72
N GLY A 13 -2.06 -7.89 -7.61
CA GLY A 13 -0.68 -7.71 -8.07
C GLY A 13 0.22 -7.22 -6.95
N LEU A 14 -0.22 -6.20 -6.20
CA LEU A 14 0.51 -5.69 -5.03
C LEU A 14 0.76 -6.79 -4.00
N THR A 15 -0.27 -7.50 -3.54
CA THR A 15 -0.08 -8.54 -2.50
C THR A 15 0.91 -9.62 -2.93
N ARG A 16 0.96 -9.96 -4.23
CA ARG A 16 1.88 -10.98 -4.76
C ARG A 16 3.33 -10.53 -4.80
N ASP A 17 3.59 -9.25 -5.10
CA ASP A 17 4.94 -8.70 -5.10
C ASP A 17 5.40 -8.29 -3.68
N PHE A 18 4.47 -7.93 -2.79
CA PHE A 18 4.74 -7.59 -1.39
C PHE A 18 5.05 -8.78 -0.49
N HIS A 19 4.70 -10.02 -0.86
CA HIS A 19 5.27 -11.20 -0.20
C HIS A 19 6.81 -11.25 -0.28
N ARG A 20 7.42 -10.45 -1.17
CA ARG A 20 8.88 -10.30 -1.32
C ARG A 20 9.47 -9.09 -0.58
N ILE A 21 8.68 -8.11 -0.14
CA ILE A 21 9.12 -6.85 0.50
C ILE A 21 8.82 -6.85 2.02
N GLY A 22 9.34 -7.85 2.72
CA GLY A 22 9.41 -7.82 4.18
C GLY A 22 8.21 -8.42 4.93
N PRO A 23 8.40 -8.72 6.23
CA PRO A 23 8.13 -10.05 6.74
C PRO A 23 6.74 -10.16 7.37
N LEU A 24 5.83 -10.86 6.71
CA LEU A 24 4.67 -11.41 7.41
C LEU A 24 5.03 -12.68 8.22
N ASP A 25 6.27 -13.17 8.11
CA ASP A 25 6.81 -14.37 8.77
C ASP A 25 8.03 -14.11 9.69
N ALA A 26 8.47 -12.86 9.85
CA ALA A 26 9.57 -12.46 10.74
C ALA A 26 9.17 -11.21 11.54
N PRO A 27 9.78 -10.97 12.71
CA PRO A 27 9.45 -9.82 13.52
C PRO A 27 9.81 -8.54 12.77
N LEU A 28 8.82 -7.67 12.56
CA LEU A 28 9.09 -6.29 12.19
C LEU A 28 9.83 -5.61 13.33
N GLU A 29 10.80 -4.76 13.01
CA GLU A 29 11.39 -3.89 14.01
C GLU A 29 10.28 -3.01 14.63
N PRO A 30 10.30 -2.75 15.96
CA PRO A 30 9.22 -2.03 16.64
C PRO A 30 8.89 -0.66 16.02
N TRP A 31 9.91 0.05 15.54
CA TRP A 31 9.75 1.35 14.87
C TRP A 31 8.97 1.21 13.56
N MET A 32 9.26 0.17 12.77
CA MET A 32 8.57 -0.07 11.50
C MET A 32 7.11 -0.43 11.74
N GLY A 33 6.83 -1.26 12.76
CA GLY A 33 5.45 -1.57 13.16
C GLY A 33 4.64 -0.32 13.49
N ALA A 34 5.22 0.59 14.28
CA ALA A 34 4.59 1.85 14.66
C ALA A 34 4.33 2.78 13.46
N GLU A 35 5.28 2.92 12.54
CA GLU A 35 5.12 3.72 11.32
C GLU A 35 4.01 3.15 10.41
N LEU A 36 3.95 1.82 10.27
CA LEU A 36 2.88 1.17 9.51
C LEU A 36 1.50 1.39 10.14
N ASP A 37 1.39 1.31 11.47
CA ASP A 37 0.15 1.57 12.19
C ASP A 37 -0.28 3.04 12.03
N GLN A 38 0.68 3.98 12.09
CA GLN A 38 0.42 5.39 11.86
C GLN A 38 -0.11 5.63 10.43
N HIS A 39 0.55 5.09 9.41
CA HIS A 39 0.07 5.24 8.04
C HIS A 39 -1.28 4.58 7.81
N ALA A 40 -1.56 3.44 8.43
CA ALA A 40 -2.86 2.79 8.33
C ALA A 40 -3.97 3.66 8.95
N ALA A 41 -3.69 4.36 10.06
CA ALA A 41 -4.60 5.33 10.66
C ALA A 41 -4.83 6.52 9.72
N GLU A 42 -3.77 7.12 9.18
CA GLU A 42 -3.86 8.27 8.26
C GLU A 42 -4.64 7.93 6.98
N VAL A 43 -4.47 6.73 6.42
CA VAL A 43 -5.24 6.23 5.27
C VAL A 43 -6.71 6.06 5.64
N SER A 44 -6.98 5.47 6.79
CA SER A 44 -8.34 5.26 7.30
C SER A 44 -9.07 6.60 7.52
N ASP A 45 -8.40 7.56 8.12
CA ASP A 45 -8.90 8.91 8.35
C ASP A 45 -9.13 9.66 7.03
N GLY A 46 -8.24 9.51 6.06
CA GLY A 46 -8.42 10.11 4.73
C GLY A 46 -9.65 9.57 3.99
N ILE A 47 -9.89 8.26 4.06
CA ILE A 47 -11.06 7.62 3.43
C ILE A 47 -12.36 8.02 4.15
N THR A 48 -12.37 7.92 5.48
CA THR A 48 -13.57 8.22 6.29
C THR A 48 -13.89 9.70 6.33
N GLY A 49 -12.87 10.57 6.39
CA GLY A 49 -13.01 12.03 6.29
C GLY A 49 -13.56 12.49 4.94
N ALA A 50 -13.36 11.71 3.88
CA ALA A 50 -14.00 11.92 2.57
C ALA A 50 -15.45 11.38 2.51
N GLY A 51 -16.02 10.92 3.64
CA GLY A 51 -17.38 10.38 3.73
C GLY A 51 -17.53 8.97 3.17
N SER A 52 -16.42 8.26 2.94
CA SER A 52 -16.42 6.90 2.41
C SER A 52 -16.17 5.86 3.50
N GLU A 53 -16.80 4.69 3.38
CA GLU A 53 -16.48 3.56 4.24
C GLU A 53 -15.18 2.88 3.81
N ILE A 54 -14.45 2.32 4.77
CA ILE A 54 -13.24 1.53 4.48
C ILE A 54 -13.65 0.15 3.97
N ASN A 55 -13.45 -0.08 2.68
CA ASN A 55 -13.67 -1.35 2.01
C ASN A 55 -12.62 -1.56 0.90
N ALA A 56 -12.60 -2.75 0.28
CA ALA A 56 -11.64 -3.10 -0.76
C ALA A 56 -11.62 -2.10 -1.93
N ARG A 57 -12.78 -1.56 -2.31
CA ARG A 57 -12.88 -0.59 -3.42
C ARG A 57 -12.28 0.75 -3.02
N THR A 58 -12.68 1.32 -1.89
CA THR A 58 -12.21 2.65 -1.46
C THR A 58 -10.72 2.64 -1.14
N LEU A 59 -10.23 1.56 -0.55
CA LEU A 59 -8.81 1.36 -0.31
C LEU A 59 -8.02 1.20 -1.62
N GLY A 60 -8.56 0.47 -2.60
CA GLY A 60 -7.97 0.36 -3.93
C GLY A 60 -7.92 1.69 -4.69
N THR A 61 -8.97 2.51 -4.59
CA THR A 61 -9.00 3.87 -5.15
C THR A 61 -7.96 4.77 -4.49
N TYR A 62 -7.86 4.73 -3.15
CA TYR A 62 -6.84 5.48 -2.42
C TYR A 62 -5.43 5.08 -2.88
N LEU A 63 -5.13 3.78 -2.90
CA LEU A 63 -3.83 3.26 -3.32
C LEU A 63 -3.47 3.70 -4.74
N HIS A 64 -4.41 3.63 -5.68
CA HIS A 64 -4.17 4.04 -7.06
C HIS A 64 -3.83 5.52 -7.14
N GLY A 65 -4.62 6.39 -6.50
CA GLY A 65 -4.34 7.83 -6.49
C GLY A 65 -3.02 8.18 -5.79
N PHE A 66 -2.68 7.43 -4.73
CA PHE A 66 -1.40 7.57 -4.04
C PHE A 66 -0.24 7.22 -4.97
N LEU A 67 -0.28 6.06 -5.62
CA LEU A 67 0.76 5.61 -6.55
C LEU A 67 0.93 6.55 -7.73
N ASP A 68 -0.18 7.01 -8.31
CA ASP A 68 -0.18 7.99 -9.42
C ASP A 68 0.59 9.26 -9.01
N GLY A 69 0.25 9.83 -7.84
CA GLY A 69 0.95 11.00 -7.31
C GLY A 69 2.41 10.74 -6.92
N CYS A 70 2.81 9.51 -6.59
CA CYS A 70 4.21 9.16 -6.35
C CYS A 70 4.99 9.11 -7.67
N LEU A 71 4.43 8.44 -8.67
CA LEU A 71 5.04 8.32 -10.00
C LEU A 71 5.18 9.68 -10.69
N GLU A 72 4.19 10.55 -10.57
CA GLU A 72 4.28 11.94 -11.06
C GLU A 72 5.42 12.73 -10.44
N ARG A 73 5.79 12.43 -9.18
CA ARG A 73 6.94 13.03 -8.48
C ARG A 73 8.28 12.35 -8.79
N GLY A 74 8.28 11.32 -9.62
CA GLY A 74 9.48 10.55 -9.96
C GLY A 74 9.90 9.55 -8.90
N TRP A 75 8.98 9.11 -8.04
CA TRP A 75 9.28 8.04 -7.08
C TRP A 75 9.58 6.73 -7.80
N ASP A 76 10.63 6.03 -7.34
CA ASP A 76 11.10 4.76 -7.87
C ASP A 76 11.26 3.73 -6.76
N SER A 77 10.39 2.73 -6.75
CA SER A 77 10.38 1.65 -5.77
C SER A 77 11.63 0.76 -5.81
N GLU A 78 12.40 0.75 -6.91
CA GLU A 78 13.60 -0.11 -7.02
C GLU A 78 14.80 0.46 -6.27
N THR A 79 14.79 1.76 -5.97
CA THR A 79 15.91 2.47 -5.32
C THR A 79 15.55 3.01 -3.93
N ALA A 80 14.29 2.83 -3.52
CA ALA A 80 13.74 3.31 -2.26
C ALA A 80 14.03 2.36 -1.09
N ASP A 81 14.94 2.76 -0.19
CA ASP A 81 15.15 2.08 1.10
C ASP A 81 14.03 2.44 2.09
N TYR A 82 13.01 1.58 2.22
CA TYR A 82 11.86 1.71 3.15
C TYR A 82 11.44 3.18 3.41
N ASP A 83 11.34 3.95 2.33
CA ASP A 83 10.97 5.35 2.40
C ASP A 83 9.49 5.51 2.77
N TRP A 84 9.08 6.75 2.99
CA TRP A 84 7.71 7.07 3.40
C TRP A 84 6.66 6.51 2.42
N GLU A 85 6.90 6.61 1.11
CA GLU A 85 6.04 6.01 0.10
C GLU A 85 5.92 4.50 0.24
N THR A 86 7.05 3.81 0.40
CA THR A 86 7.11 2.36 0.60
C THR A 86 6.35 1.94 1.86
N LEU A 87 6.59 2.63 2.98
CA LEU A 87 5.91 2.35 4.25
C LEU A 87 4.40 2.57 4.15
N ARG A 88 3.94 3.60 3.44
CA ARG A 88 2.50 3.83 3.25
C ARG A 88 1.85 2.75 2.39
N ILE A 89 2.52 2.27 1.34
CA ILE A 89 2.01 1.17 0.52
C ILE A 89 1.95 -0.13 1.35
N LEU A 90 2.98 -0.42 2.14
CA LEU A 90 3.00 -1.54 3.07
C LEU A 90 1.84 -1.48 4.08
N ALA A 91 1.58 -0.29 4.63
CA ALA A 91 0.48 -0.08 5.57
C ALA A 91 -0.89 -0.34 4.92
N ILE A 92 -1.10 0.08 3.67
CA ILE A 92 -2.33 -0.19 2.91
C ILE A 92 -2.52 -1.70 2.68
N CYS A 93 -1.45 -2.41 2.30
CA CYS A 93 -1.48 -3.85 2.12
C CYS A 93 -1.80 -4.59 3.42
N ARG A 94 -1.17 -4.19 4.52
CA ARG A 94 -1.43 -4.75 5.86
C ARG A 94 -2.88 -4.51 6.28
N LEU A 95 -3.37 -3.28 6.14
CA LEU A 95 -4.76 -2.92 6.43
C LEU A 95 -5.75 -3.75 5.60
N ALA A 96 -5.48 -3.96 4.30
CA ALA A 96 -6.31 -4.80 3.45
C ALA A 96 -6.35 -6.25 3.96
N LYS A 97 -5.21 -6.80 4.41
CA LYS A 97 -5.12 -8.16 4.96
C LYS A 97 -5.84 -8.28 6.31
N GLU A 98 -5.62 -7.34 7.22
CA GLU A 98 -6.27 -7.31 8.55
C GLU A 98 -7.80 -7.20 8.45
N ARG A 99 -8.29 -6.46 7.45
CA ARG A 99 -9.74 -6.33 7.17
C ARG A 99 -10.31 -7.50 6.35
N GLY A 100 -9.48 -8.44 5.89
CA GLY A 100 -9.90 -9.59 5.08
C GLY A 100 -10.30 -9.24 3.64
N PHE A 101 -9.82 -8.12 3.10
CA PHE A 101 -10.09 -7.71 1.72
C PHE A 101 -9.22 -8.44 0.69
N VAL A 102 -8.07 -8.94 1.14
CA VAL A 102 -7.14 -9.77 0.37
C VAL A 102 -6.86 -11.05 1.15
N ARG A 103 -6.62 -12.14 0.43
CA ARG A 103 -6.49 -13.49 0.98
C ARG A 103 -5.07 -14.00 0.86
#